data_AF-A0A1I4SVG3-F1
#
_entry.id   AF-A0A1I4SVG3-F1
#
_cell.length_a   1.000
_cell.length_b   1.000
_cell.length_c   1.000
_cell.angle_alpha   90.00
_cell.angle_beta   90.00
_cell.angle_gamma   90.00
#
_symmetry.space_group_name_H-M   'P 1'
#
loop_
_entity.id
_entity.type
_entity.pdbx_description
1 polymer ?
#
loop_
_entity_poly.entity_id
_entity_poly.type
_entity_poly.pdbx_seq_one_letter_code
_entity_poly.pdbx_strand_id
1 'polypeptide(L)'
;MNHVYIDHNVVDDISKGSLAFKADSSNVWVYSNEHFNEIQRAGDTRFLDVLGRLRAQKLELKVDDAFRITNEGYLSGDVDPQSLYQVWLDANAEVEFSGDYFSSVLSRFFGADNAEALAYLPESFEREVSTLLESAGLLDAEQRELVTTARRQMETIVFEHLAERPHLETQRAALGTHSGRAGNLSGNDNPLEDVWDIIGKTMPGVTADQFFGFDPPEKGDYEEWPLYLGIVGCYAVLNMIGLRPDEKLARVERMPAIMSDASHAGFAAYCNALLSSDRRFCDKARAIYRYKRIGTEVLTLERRRDE
;
A
#
# COMPACT_ATOMS: atom_id res chain seq x y z
N MET A 1 20.67 -2.58 17.77
CA MET A 1 19.71 -1.45 17.75
C MET A 1 18.46 -1.96 17.08
N ASN A 2 17.28 -1.58 17.58
CA ASN A 2 16.00 -2.00 17.00
C ASN A 2 15.53 -0.93 16.01
N HIS A 3 15.20 -1.34 14.78
CA HIS A 3 14.58 -0.48 13.79
C HIS A 3 13.07 -0.44 14.03
N VAL A 4 12.52 0.75 14.29
CA VAL A 4 11.10 0.95 14.59
C VAL A 4 10.50 1.86 13.53
N TYR A 5 9.67 1.28 12.67
CA TYR A 5 8.91 2.02 11.68
C TYR A 5 7.78 2.78 12.36
N ILE A 6 7.70 4.09 12.11
CA ILE A 6 6.67 4.96 12.70
C ILE A 6 5.61 5.28 11.65
N ASP A 7 4.36 4.92 11.92
CA ASP A 7 3.23 5.36 11.11
C ASP A 7 3.06 6.89 11.21
N HIS A 8 2.50 7.50 10.17
CA HIS A 8 2.33 8.94 10.05
C HIS A 8 1.42 9.53 11.13
N ASN A 9 0.41 8.79 11.58
CA ASN A 9 -0.44 9.26 12.68
C ASN A 9 0.34 9.47 13.99
N VAL A 10 1.43 8.73 14.19
CA VAL A 10 2.33 8.90 15.34
C VAL A 10 3.18 10.16 15.16
N VAL A 11 3.68 10.39 13.95
CA VAL A 11 4.40 11.62 13.59
C VAL A 11 3.52 12.85 13.82
N ASP A 12 2.26 12.79 13.40
CA ASP A 12 1.28 13.86 13.62
C ASP A 12 0.98 14.08 15.12
N ASP A 13 0.84 13.01 15.90
CA ASP A 13 0.67 13.10 17.36
C ASP A 13 1.87 13.77 18.06
N ILE A 14 3.09 13.43 17.65
CA ILE A 14 4.30 14.10 18.16
C ILE A 14 4.33 15.57 17.74
N SER A 15 3.93 15.88 16.50
CA SER A 15 3.87 17.26 16.00
C SER A 15 2.90 18.13 16.80
N LYS A 16 1.83 17.52 17.33
CA LYS A 16 0.80 18.16 18.16
C LYS A 16 1.16 18.20 19.64
N GLY A 17 2.24 17.53 20.05
CA GLY A 17 2.64 17.39 21.45
C GLY A 17 1.72 16.47 22.26
N SER A 18 0.82 15.70 21.62
CA SER A 18 0.00 14.69 22.29
C SER A 18 0.80 13.43 22.64
N LEU A 19 1.95 13.26 22.01
CA LEU A 19 2.93 12.20 22.27
C LEU A 19 4.34 12.79 22.33
N ALA A 20 5.17 12.27 23.21
CA ALA A 20 6.59 12.58 23.24
C ALA A 20 7.39 11.31 23.54
N PHE A 21 8.39 11.02 22.71
CA PHE A 21 9.34 9.97 23.01
C PHE A 21 10.46 10.51 23.88
N LYS A 22 10.87 9.71 24.87
CA LYS A 22 12.11 9.96 25.59
C LYS A 22 13.26 9.66 24.62
N ALA A 23 14.31 10.47 24.69
CA ALA A 23 15.54 10.19 23.97
C ALA A 23 16.09 8.84 24.48
N ASP A 24 16.02 7.83 23.64
CA ASP A 24 16.59 6.51 23.87
C ASP A 24 17.45 6.14 22.66
N SER A 25 18.72 5.80 22.90
CA SER A 25 19.66 5.42 21.86
C SER A 25 19.55 3.96 21.44
N SER A 26 18.65 3.17 22.06
CA SER A 26 18.46 1.75 21.71
C SER A 26 17.75 1.54 20.37
N ASN A 27 16.98 2.54 19.93
CA ASN A 27 16.10 2.45 18.78
C ASN A 27 16.54 3.39 17.65
N VAL A 28 16.39 2.92 16.42
CA VAL A 28 16.49 3.73 15.21
C VAL A 28 15.07 3.92 14.71
N TRP A 29 14.60 5.16 14.69
CA TRP A 29 13.29 5.50 14.12
C TRP A 29 13.37 5.46 12.61
N VAL A 30 12.39 4.82 11.97
CA VAL A 30 12.39 4.58 10.52
C VAL A 30 11.13 5.16 9.89
N TYR A 31 11.30 5.84 8.77
CA TYR A 31 10.22 6.36 7.92
C TYR A 31 10.49 5.95 6.45
N SER A 32 9.62 6.29 5.51
CA SER A 32 9.79 5.93 4.09
C SER A 32 9.30 7.04 3.14
N ASN A 33 9.34 6.77 1.83
CA ASN A 33 8.70 7.64 0.84
C ASN A 33 7.19 7.81 1.06
N GLU A 34 6.51 6.88 1.74
CA GLU A 34 5.09 7.05 2.03
C GLU A 34 4.82 8.25 2.94
N HIS A 35 5.73 8.54 3.89
CA HIS A 35 5.63 9.75 4.70
C HIS A 35 5.74 11.02 3.85
N PHE A 36 6.57 11.01 2.81
CA PHE A 36 6.69 12.14 1.88
C PHE A 36 5.43 12.32 1.04
N ASN A 37 4.82 11.22 0.57
CA ASN A 37 3.51 11.26 -0.09
C ASN A 37 2.45 11.91 0.83
N GLU A 38 2.41 11.52 2.11
CA GLU A 38 1.46 12.10 3.08
C GLU A 38 1.74 13.57 3.39
N ILE A 39 3.01 13.96 3.55
CA ILE A 39 3.42 15.35 3.75
C ILE A 39 3.00 16.21 2.57
N GLN A 40 3.24 15.73 1.34
CA GLN A 40 2.87 16.44 0.12
C GLN A 40 1.35 16.62 0.03
N ARG A 41 0.58 15.54 0.25
CA ARG A 41 -0.90 15.59 0.22
C ARG A 41 -1.49 16.47 1.31
N ALA A 42 -0.89 16.48 2.50
CA ALA A 42 -1.30 17.34 3.61
C ALA A 42 -0.89 18.81 3.41
N GLY A 43 0.14 19.06 2.59
CA GLY A 43 0.74 20.38 2.45
C GLY A 43 1.39 20.89 3.74
N ASP A 44 1.87 19.99 4.59
CA ASP A 44 2.24 20.30 5.97
C ASP A 44 3.64 19.75 6.31
N THR A 45 4.65 20.63 6.24
CA THR A 45 6.06 20.25 6.39
C THR A 45 6.51 20.10 7.84
N ARG A 46 5.67 20.41 8.84
CA ARG A 46 6.03 20.27 10.27
C ARG A 46 6.39 18.83 10.66
N PHE A 47 5.92 17.86 9.89
CA PHE A 47 6.25 16.45 10.07
C PHE A 47 7.74 16.17 9.80
N LEU A 48 8.39 16.92 8.90
CA LEU A 48 9.83 16.82 8.66
C LEU A 48 10.63 17.23 9.90
N ASP A 49 10.18 18.24 10.64
CA ASP A 49 10.80 18.65 11.90
C ASP A 49 10.66 17.58 12.99
N VAL A 50 9.55 16.83 13.00
CA VAL A 50 9.40 15.65 13.88
C VAL A 50 10.45 14.60 13.50
N LEU A 51 10.52 14.22 12.22
CA LEU A 51 11.47 13.22 11.73
C LEU A 51 12.92 13.61 12.02
N GLY A 52 13.28 14.89 11.81
CA GLY A 52 14.61 15.42 12.10
C GLY A 52 14.95 15.39 13.59
N ARG A 53 14.01 15.79 14.47
CA ARG A 53 14.19 15.70 15.94
C ARG A 53 14.37 14.27 16.43
N LEU A 54 13.69 13.31 15.80
CA LEU A 54 13.84 11.88 16.08
C LEU A 54 15.14 11.31 15.50
N ARG A 55 15.85 12.06 14.65
CA ARG A 55 16.96 11.54 13.80
C ARG A 55 16.52 10.27 13.07
N ALA A 56 15.29 10.29 12.57
CA ALA A 56 14.70 9.16 11.88
C ALA A 56 15.45 8.94 10.55
N GLN A 57 15.63 7.68 10.18
CA GLN A 57 16.30 7.28 8.94
C GLN A 57 15.27 6.83 7.92
N LYS A 58 15.48 7.20 6.66
CA LYS A 58 14.59 6.82 5.57
C LYS A 58 14.91 5.40 5.14
N LEU A 59 13.91 4.53 5.14
CA LEU A 59 13.94 3.21 4.52
C LEU A 59 13.55 3.32 3.05
N GLU A 60 14.37 2.70 2.22
CA GLU A 60 14.13 2.51 0.80
C GLU A 60 14.31 1.04 0.44
N LEU A 61 13.49 0.53 -0.47
CA LEU A 61 13.65 -0.80 -1.00
C LEU A 61 14.64 -0.76 -2.17
N LYS A 62 15.54 -1.72 -2.23
CA LYS A 62 16.44 -1.87 -3.37
C LYS A 62 15.63 -2.35 -4.57
N VAL A 63 15.96 -1.82 -5.72
CA VAL A 63 15.49 -2.31 -7.02
C VAL A 63 16.65 -2.96 -7.77
N ASP A 64 16.35 -3.89 -8.66
CA ASP A 64 17.36 -4.47 -9.56
C ASP A 64 17.61 -3.59 -10.80
N ASP A 65 18.46 -4.07 -11.71
CA ASP A 65 18.81 -3.36 -12.96
C ASP A 65 17.61 -3.11 -13.88
N ALA A 66 16.50 -3.82 -13.68
CA ALA A 66 15.24 -3.65 -14.39
C ALA A 66 14.21 -2.81 -13.59
N PHE A 67 14.65 -2.11 -12.53
CA PHE A 67 13.82 -1.31 -11.63
C PHE A 67 12.73 -2.10 -10.89
N ARG A 68 12.90 -3.41 -10.75
CA ARG A 68 11.95 -4.27 -10.03
C ARG A 68 12.28 -4.28 -8.54
N ILE A 69 11.26 -4.19 -7.70
CA ILE A 69 11.43 -4.20 -6.24
C ILE A 69 12.04 -5.53 -5.82
N THR A 70 13.11 -5.50 -5.04
CA THR A 70 13.71 -6.71 -4.45
C THR A 70 13.17 -6.97 -3.04
N ASN A 71 13.64 -8.04 -2.41
CA ASN A 71 13.37 -8.31 -0.99
C ASN A 71 14.38 -7.66 -0.03
N GLU A 72 15.15 -6.67 -0.49
CA GLU A 72 16.13 -5.96 0.33
C GLU A 72 15.76 -4.49 0.54
N GLY A 73 16.03 -3.98 1.74
CA GLY A 73 15.91 -2.57 2.07
C GLY A 73 17.21 -1.99 2.61
N TYR A 74 17.37 -0.69 2.52
CA TYR A 74 18.49 0.05 3.12
C TYR A 74 18.01 1.32 3.81
N LEU A 75 18.78 1.78 4.80
CA LEU A 75 18.53 3.04 5.50
C LEU A 75 19.46 4.12 4.97
N SER A 76 18.93 5.34 4.81
CA SER A 76 19.69 6.52 4.36
C SER A 76 20.82 6.96 5.31
N GLY A 77 20.84 6.44 6.55
CA GLY A 77 21.70 6.95 7.61
C GLY A 77 21.16 8.26 8.20
N ASP A 78 22.03 8.99 8.92
CA ASP A 78 21.73 10.26 9.59
C ASP A 78 21.76 11.44 8.59
N VAL A 79 20.75 11.48 7.72
CA VAL A 79 20.55 12.54 6.73
C VAL A 79 19.31 13.33 7.12
N ASP A 80 19.39 14.66 6.99
CA ASP A 80 18.29 15.57 7.29
C ASP A 80 17.04 15.26 6.42
N PRO A 81 15.87 14.96 7.03
CA PRO A 81 14.65 14.67 6.29
C PRO A 81 14.17 15.81 5.38
N GLN A 82 14.44 17.08 5.73
CA GLN A 82 14.06 18.19 4.84
C GLN A 82 14.84 18.15 3.52
N SER A 83 16.15 17.89 3.61
CA SER A 83 17.01 17.72 2.44
C SER A 83 16.56 16.54 1.56
N LEU A 84 16.22 15.40 2.16
CA LEU A 84 15.70 14.24 1.43
C LEU A 84 14.33 14.50 0.80
N TYR A 85 13.47 15.26 1.48
CA TYR A 85 12.16 15.65 0.95
C TYR A 85 12.29 16.59 -0.25
N GLN A 86 13.25 17.52 -0.24
CA GLN A 86 13.48 18.39 -1.39
C GLN A 86 13.97 17.60 -2.61
N VAL A 87 14.93 16.69 -2.43
CA VAL A 87 15.39 15.79 -3.51
C VAL A 87 14.22 14.98 -4.07
N TRP A 88 13.33 14.50 -3.19
CA TRP A 88 12.13 13.78 -3.60
C TRP A 88 11.13 14.68 -4.36
N LEU A 89 10.93 15.92 -3.93
CA LEU A 89 10.07 16.88 -4.64
C LEU A 89 10.62 17.20 -6.03
N ASP A 90 11.92 17.44 -6.14
CA ASP A 90 12.58 17.75 -7.41
C ASP A 90 12.42 16.58 -8.39
N ALA A 91 12.65 15.34 -7.92
CA ALA A 91 12.46 14.14 -8.73
C ALA A 91 11.01 13.92 -9.21
N ASN A 92 10.01 14.29 -8.39
CA ASN A 92 8.60 14.16 -8.78
C ASN A 92 8.08 15.34 -9.61
N ALA A 93 8.69 16.52 -9.52
CA ALA A 93 8.31 17.69 -10.31
C ALA A 93 8.67 17.54 -11.80
N GLU A 94 9.63 16.67 -12.12
CA GLU A 94 10.12 16.44 -13.48
C GLU A 94 9.20 15.53 -14.32
N VAL A 95 8.16 14.93 -13.73
CA VAL A 95 7.31 13.93 -14.40
C VAL A 95 5.84 14.32 -14.29
N GLU A 96 5.22 14.67 -15.43
CA GLU A 96 3.78 14.93 -15.53
C GLU A 96 3.02 13.60 -15.78
N PHE A 97 3.16 12.66 -14.85
CA PHE A 97 2.46 11.37 -14.86
C PHE A 97 1.66 11.25 -13.56
N SER A 98 0.33 11.11 -13.68
CA SER A 98 -0.51 10.98 -12.49
C SER A 98 -0.28 9.63 -11.81
N GLY A 99 -0.01 9.58 -10.51
CA GLY A 99 0.03 8.31 -9.75
C GLY A 99 -1.36 7.69 -9.52
N ASP A 100 -2.43 8.42 -9.80
CA ASP A 100 -3.80 8.08 -9.38
C ASP A 100 -4.55 7.15 -10.36
N TYR A 101 -3.91 6.69 -11.44
CA TYR A 101 -4.51 5.74 -12.40
C TYR A 101 -5.16 4.54 -11.71
N PHE A 102 -4.43 3.98 -10.74
CA PHE A 102 -4.86 2.78 -10.03
C PHE A 102 -5.93 3.06 -8.97
N SER A 103 -6.10 4.31 -8.53
CA SER A 103 -7.14 4.70 -7.56
C SER A 103 -8.54 4.45 -8.13
N SER A 104 -8.79 4.80 -9.40
CA SER A 104 -10.08 4.55 -10.06
C SER A 104 -10.35 3.05 -10.22
N VAL A 105 -9.34 2.27 -10.58
CA VAL A 105 -9.45 0.81 -10.72
C VAL A 105 -9.74 0.15 -9.38
N LEU A 106 -8.97 0.49 -8.34
CA LEU A 106 -9.08 -0.11 -7.02
C LEU A 106 -10.39 0.28 -6.33
N SER A 107 -10.82 1.53 -6.45
CA SER A 107 -12.13 1.95 -5.93
C SER A 107 -13.29 1.23 -6.63
N ARG A 108 -13.23 1.01 -7.96
CA ARG A 108 -14.21 0.19 -8.67
C ARG A 108 -14.20 -1.25 -8.22
N PHE A 109 -13.01 -1.81 -7.98
CA PHE A 109 -12.85 -3.14 -7.41
C PHE A 109 -13.59 -3.23 -6.06
N PHE A 110 -13.57 -2.17 -5.26
CA PHE A 110 -14.33 -2.00 -4.02
C PHE A 110 -15.78 -1.51 -4.20
N GLY A 111 -16.32 -1.49 -5.42
CA GLY A 111 -17.72 -1.18 -5.70
C GLY A 111 -18.05 0.29 -5.90
N ALA A 112 -17.06 1.15 -6.19
CA ALA A 112 -17.31 2.53 -6.62
C ALA A 112 -18.12 2.56 -7.92
N ASP A 113 -18.97 3.57 -8.08
CA ASP A 113 -19.69 3.84 -9.32
C ASP A 113 -18.96 4.95 -10.11
N ASN A 114 -17.87 4.57 -10.76
CA ASN A 114 -16.94 5.47 -11.46
C ASN A 114 -16.65 5.02 -12.90
N ALA A 115 -17.63 4.41 -13.57
CA ALA A 115 -17.48 3.86 -14.92
C ALA A 115 -17.00 4.90 -15.94
N GLU A 116 -17.48 6.14 -15.85
CA GLU A 116 -17.05 7.24 -16.74
C GLU A 116 -15.56 7.56 -16.59
N ALA A 117 -15.06 7.64 -15.35
CA ALA A 117 -13.64 7.88 -15.07
C ALA A 117 -12.76 6.71 -15.57
N LEU A 118 -13.24 5.47 -15.44
CA LEU A 118 -12.55 4.30 -15.94
C LEU A 118 -12.50 4.23 -17.46
N ALA A 119 -13.56 4.63 -18.15
CA ALA A 119 -13.62 4.61 -19.61
C ALA A 119 -12.54 5.48 -20.26
N TYR A 120 -12.10 6.55 -19.57
CA TYR A 120 -11.04 7.44 -20.05
C TYR A 120 -9.63 6.92 -19.78
N LEU A 121 -9.49 5.97 -18.84
CA LEU A 121 -8.20 5.51 -18.31
C LEU A 121 -7.23 4.98 -19.40
N PRO A 122 -7.66 4.15 -20.37
CA PRO A 122 -6.73 3.61 -21.35
C PRO A 122 -6.15 4.70 -22.26
N GLU A 123 -6.98 5.64 -22.71
CA GLU A 123 -6.54 6.74 -23.58
C GLU A 123 -5.60 7.70 -22.84
N SER A 124 -5.94 8.07 -21.60
CA SER A 124 -5.06 8.94 -20.81
C SER A 124 -3.73 8.28 -20.47
N PHE A 125 -3.74 6.97 -20.16
CA PHE A 125 -2.53 6.20 -19.93
C PHE A 125 -1.61 6.19 -21.16
N GLU A 126 -2.13 5.85 -22.34
CA GLU A 126 -1.35 5.86 -23.58
C GLU A 126 -0.73 7.23 -23.85
N ARG A 127 -1.53 8.29 -23.70
CA ARG A 127 -1.08 9.66 -23.91
C ARG A 127 0.05 10.03 -22.96
N GLU A 128 -0.14 9.86 -21.65
CA GLU A 128 0.83 10.30 -20.65
C GLU A 128 2.13 9.48 -20.72
N VAL A 129 2.06 8.16 -20.91
CA VAL A 129 3.26 7.33 -21.10
C VAL A 129 3.97 7.68 -22.39
N SER A 130 3.26 7.93 -23.49
CA SER A 130 3.87 8.37 -24.74
C SER A 130 4.57 9.71 -24.59
N THR A 131 3.92 10.69 -23.96
CA THR A 131 4.52 12.01 -23.69
C THR A 131 5.78 11.89 -22.83
N LEU A 132 5.76 11.03 -21.81
CA LEU A 132 6.92 10.78 -20.95
C LEU A 132 8.09 10.15 -21.72
N LEU A 133 7.82 9.12 -22.52
CA LEU A 133 8.86 8.48 -23.32
C LEU A 133 9.40 9.41 -24.39
N GLU A 134 8.55 10.25 -24.99
CA GLU A 134 8.96 11.24 -25.98
C GLU A 134 9.85 12.32 -25.38
N SER A 135 9.49 12.85 -24.21
CA SER A 135 10.30 13.88 -23.52
C SER A 135 11.67 13.35 -23.10
N ALA A 136 11.77 12.07 -22.77
CA ALA A 136 13.02 11.37 -22.48
C ALA A 136 13.81 10.93 -23.72
N GLY A 137 13.26 11.10 -24.94
CA GLY A 137 13.89 10.63 -26.18
C GLY A 137 13.92 9.10 -26.34
N LEU A 138 13.01 8.40 -25.66
CA LEU A 138 12.91 6.93 -25.59
C LEU A 138 11.74 6.35 -26.40
N LEU A 139 10.96 7.18 -27.10
CA LEU A 139 9.77 6.72 -27.83
C LEU A 139 10.09 6.34 -29.29
N ASP A 140 10.52 5.10 -29.51
CA ASP A 140 10.67 4.53 -30.85
C ASP A 140 9.47 3.64 -31.28
N ALA A 141 9.58 2.95 -32.42
CA ALA A 141 8.51 2.09 -32.93
C ALA A 141 8.16 0.90 -32.01
N GLU A 142 9.16 0.33 -31.33
CA GLU A 142 8.98 -0.75 -30.37
C GLU A 142 8.23 -0.25 -29.13
N GLN A 143 8.65 0.86 -28.52
CA GLN A 143 7.93 1.39 -27.35
C GLN A 143 6.51 1.84 -27.72
N ARG A 144 6.29 2.39 -28.91
CA ARG A 144 4.92 2.73 -29.37
C ARG A 144 4.00 1.50 -29.42
N GLU A 145 4.50 0.36 -29.91
CA GLU A 145 3.71 -0.88 -29.93
C GLU A 145 3.48 -1.43 -28.52
N LEU A 146 4.47 -1.32 -27.62
CA LEU A 146 4.32 -1.71 -26.21
C LEU A 146 3.26 -0.87 -25.50
N VAL A 147 3.29 0.46 -25.66
CA VAL A 147 2.28 1.35 -25.08
C VAL A 147 0.89 1.05 -25.65
N THR A 148 0.79 0.84 -26.98
CA THR A 148 -0.47 0.46 -27.63
C THR A 148 -1.02 -0.87 -27.10
N THR A 149 -0.14 -1.84 -26.85
CA THR A 149 -0.49 -3.15 -26.29
C THR A 149 -0.99 -3.02 -24.86
N ALA A 150 -0.26 -2.27 -24.02
CA ALA A 150 -0.65 -1.99 -22.63
C ALA A 150 -2.02 -1.28 -22.56
N ARG A 151 -2.27 -0.32 -23.46
CA ARG A 151 -3.59 0.32 -23.60
C ARG A 151 -4.70 -0.69 -23.88
N ARG A 152 -4.51 -1.59 -24.86
CA ARG A 152 -5.52 -2.63 -25.18
C ARG A 152 -5.79 -3.59 -24.02
N GLN A 153 -4.74 -3.95 -23.28
CA GLN A 153 -4.90 -4.76 -22.06
C GLN A 153 -5.69 -4.01 -21.00
N MET A 154 -5.43 -2.70 -20.83
CA MET A 154 -6.19 -1.86 -19.92
C MET A 154 -7.66 -1.71 -20.35
N GLU A 155 -7.95 -1.57 -21.65
CA GLU A 155 -9.31 -1.59 -22.20
C GLU A 155 -10.04 -2.89 -21.82
N THR A 156 -9.35 -4.02 -21.95
CA THR A 156 -9.90 -5.34 -21.58
C THR A 156 -10.27 -5.36 -20.09
N ILE A 157 -9.36 -4.95 -19.21
CA ILE A 157 -9.62 -4.88 -17.76
C ILE A 157 -10.81 -3.96 -17.45
N VAL A 158 -10.83 -2.77 -18.03
CA VAL A 158 -11.88 -1.77 -17.77
C VAL A 158 -13.23 -2.24 -18.27
N PHE A 159 -13.33 -2.60 -19.54
CA PHE A 159 -14.61 -2.84 -20.21
C PHE A 159 -15.13 -4.27 -20.03
N GLU A 160 -14.26 -5.27 -19.86
CA GLU A 160 -14.70 -6.66 -19.69
C GLU A 160 -14.74 -7.11 -18.23
N HIS A 161 -13.87 -6.60 -17.36
CA HIS A 161 -13.76 -7.08 -15.97
C HIS A 161 -14.29 -6.11 -14.91
N LEU A 162 -14.33 -4.81 -15.20
CA LEU A 162 -14.74 -3.78 -14.24
C LEU A 162 -16.08 -3.11 -14.58
N ALA A 163 -16.51 -3.14 -15.84
CA ALA A 163 -17.73 -2.47 -16.29
C ALA A 163 -18.98 -2.92 -15.53
N GLU A 164 -19.15 -4.22 -15.29
CA GLU A 164 -20.36 -4.78 -14.66
C GLU A 164 -20.11 -5.33 -13.25
N ARG A 165 -19.16 -4.74 -12.49
CA ARG A 165 -18.89 -5.24 -11.14
C ARG A 165 -20.07 -5.03 -10.18
N PRO A 166 -20.47 -6.07 -9.43
CA PRO A 166 -21.52 -5.94 -8.44
C PRO A 166 -21.02 -5.17 -7.21
N HIS A 167 -21.96 -4.66 -6.42
CA HIS A 167 -21.68 -3.98 -5.17
C HIS A 167 -20.81 -4.85 -4.24
N LEU A 168 -19.93 -4.22 -3.43
CA LEU A 168 -18.96 -4.91 -2.59
C LEU A 168 -19.58 -5.97 -1.67
N GLU A 169 -20.74 -5.68 -1.08
CA GLU A 169 -21.45 -6.65 -0.23
C GLU A 169 -21.94 -7.88 -1.00
N THR A 170 -22.31 -7.74 -2.27
CA THR A 170 -22.65 -8.89 -3.13
C THR A 170 -21.42 -9.75 -3.38
N GLN A 171 -20.25 -9.13 -3.60
CA GLN A 171 -18.99 -9.85 -3.75
C GLN A 171 -18.63 -10.60 -2.46
N ARG A 172 -18.74 -9.95 -1.30
CA ARG A 172 -18.53 -10.59 0.01
C ARG A 172 -19.52 -11.72 0.28
N ALA A 173 -20.77 -11.60 -0.17
CA ALA A 173 -21.76 -12.65 -0.03
C ALA A 173 -21.37 -13.89 -0.85
N ALA A 174 -20.92 -13.70 -2.09
CA ALA A 174 -20.43 -14.79 -2.95
C ALA A 174 -19.21 -15.52 -2.33
N LEU A 175 -18.33 -14.79 -1.63
CA LEU A 175 -17.19 -15.34 -0.90
C LEU A 175 -17.54 -15.89 0.49
N GLY A 176 -18.80 -15.75 0.93
CA GLY A 176 -19.24 -16.18 2.25
C GLY A 176 -18.75 -15.31 3.41
N THR A 177 -18.26 -14.10 3.17
CA THR A 177 -17.67 -13.18 4.17
C THR A 177 -18.54 -11.94 4.50
N HIS A 178 -19.73 -11.83 3.91
CA HIS A 178 -20.68 -10.74 4.13
C HIS A 178 -21.06 -10.51 5.60
N SER A 179 -21.68 -9.35 5.87
CA SER A 179 -22.24 -9.01 7.20
C SER A 179 -21.21 -9.08 8.34
N GLY A 180 -19.96 -8.70 8.05
CA GLY A 180 -18.87 -8.69 9.02
C GLY A 180 -18.35 -10.07 9.42
N ARG A 181 -18.76 -11.14 8.73
CA ARG A 181 -18.37 -12.51 9.08
C ARG A 181 -16.86 -12.71 9.09
N ALA A 182 -16.13 -12.17 8.11
CA ALA A 182 -14.66 -12.28 8.08
C ALA A 182 -13.99 -11.75 9.36
N GLY A 183 -14.50 -10.65 9.94
CA GLY A 183 -13.95 -10.06 11.15
C GLY A 183 -14.28 -10.80 12.46
N ASN A 184 -15.23 -11.74 12.43
CA ASN A 184 -15.75 -12.42 13.61
C ASN A 184 -15.31 -13.89 13.72
N LEU A 185 -14.50 -14.38 12.78
CA LEU A 185 -13.94 -15.73 12.85
C LEU A 185 -12.88 -15.82 13.96
N SER A 186 -12.76 -16.99 14.57
CA SER A 186 -11.85 -17.26 15.68
C SER A 186 -11.47 -18.76 15.76
N GLY A 187 -11.44 -19.44 14.62
CA GLY A 187 -11.18 -20.88 14.55
C GLY A 187 -9.70 -21.22 14.63
N ASN A 188 -8.86 -20.35 14.10
CA ASN A 188 -7.41 -20.48 14.01
C ASN A 188 -6.71 -19.33 14.77
N ASP A 189 -5.41 -19.49 15.02
CA ASP A 189 -4.59 -18.44 15.62
C ASP A 189 -4.46 -17.22 14.69
N ASN A 190 -4.65 -17.39 13.38
CA ASN A 190 -4.62 -16.31 12.40
C ASN A 190 -5.96 -16.15 11.67
N PRO A 191 -6.56 -14.94 11.65
CA PRO A 191 -7.81 -14.71 10.93
C PRO A 191 -7.72 -14.90 9.41
N LEU A 192 -6.52 -14.84 8.78
CA LEU A 192 -6.38 -15.14 7.34
C LEU A 192 -6.61 -16.63 7.06
N GLU A 193 -6.18 -17.51 7.96
CA GLU A 193 -6.40 -18.96 7.85
C GLU A 193 -7.90 -19.27 8.00
N ASP A 194 -8.56 -18.63 8.98
CA ASP A 194 -10.01 -18.73 9.16
C ASP A 194 -10.80 -18.30 7.92
N VAL A 195 -10.42 -17.18 7.30
CA VAL A 195 -11.08 -16.70 6.09
C VAL A 195 -10.80 -17.64 4.91
N TRP A 196 -9.58 -18.17 4.81
CA TRP A 196 -9.23 -19.13 3.77
C TRP A 196 -10.01 -20.44 3.87
N ASP A 197 -10.28 -20.95 5.08
CA ASP A 197 -11.10 -22.15 5.30
C ASP A 197 -12.53 -22.02 4.74
N ILE A 198 -13.00 -20.80 4.53
CA ILE A 198 -14.29 -20.50 3.90
C ILE A 198 -14.10 -20.26 2.40
N ILE A 199 -13.22 -19.32 2.03
CA ILE A 199 -13.06 -18.88 0.64
C ILE A 199 -12.47 -19.99 -0.24
N GLY A 200 -11.46 -20.72 0.23
CA GLY A 200 -10.79 -21.76 -0.55
C GLY A 200 -11.73 -22.87 -1.04
N LYS A 201 -12.85 -23.11 -0.33
CA LYS A 201 -13.90 -24.05 -0.76
C LYS A 201 -14.65 -23.60 -2.02
N THR A 202 -14.62 -22.30 -2.30
CA THR A 202 -15.28 -21.67 -3.47
C THR A 202 -14.32 -21.45 -4.63
N MET A 203 -13.01 -21.65 -4.43
CA MET A 203 -11.96 -21.35 -5.41
C MET A 203 -11.05 -22.56 -5.67
N PRO A 204 -11.55 -23.61 -6.35
CA PRO A 204 -10.75 -24.78 -6.66
C PRO A 204 -9.55 -24.41 -7.54
N GLY A 205 -8.36 -24.89 -7.19
CA GLY A 205 -7.13 -24.64 -7.94
C GLY A 205 -6.40 -23.34 -7.59
N VAL A 206 -6.96 -22.52 -6.69
CA VAL A 206 -6.30 -21.32 -6.16
C VAL A 206 -5.71 -21.64 -4.78
N THR A 207 -4.47 -21.24 -4.51
CA THR A 207 -3.85 -21.35 -3.19
C THR A 207 -4.16 -20.13 -2.32
N ALA A 208 -3.97 -20.26 -1.00
CA ALA A 208 -4.13 -19.14 -0.08
C ALA A 208 -3.15 -17.99 -0.43
N ASP A 209 -1.91 -18.31 -0.75
CA ASP A 209 -0.89 -17.31 -1.12
C ASP A 209 -1.21 -16.62 -2.46
N GLN A 210 -1.78 -17.34 -3.43
CA GLN A 210 -2.31 -16.73 -4.66
C GLN A 210 -3.46 -15.77 -4.35
N PHE A 211 -4.42 -16.20 -3.53
CA PHE A 211 -5.59 -15.39 -3.19
C PHE A 211 -5.22 -14.13 -2.39
N PHE A 212 -4.33 -14.27 -1.41
CA PHE A 212 -3.85 -13.15 -0.59
C PHE A 212 -2.76 -12.31 -1.27
N GLY A 213 -2.37 -12.63 -2.50
CA GLY A 213 -1.44 -11.81 -3.30
C GLY A 213 0.04 -12.01 -3.00
N PHE A 214 0.43 -13.05 -2.25
CA PHE A 214 1.82 -13.40 -1.95
C PHE A 214 2.50 -14.25 -3.02
N ASP A 215 1.72 -14.91 -3.89
CA ASP A 215 2.23 -15.70 -5.01
C ASP A 215 1.28 -15.55 -6.20
N PRO A 216 1.21 -14.37 -6.84
CA PRO A 216 0.30 -14.17 -7.96
C PRO A 216 0.66 -15.11 -9.12
N PRO A 217 -0.33 -15.70 -9.81
CA PRO A 217 -0.09 -16.62 -10.93
C PRO A 217 0.64 -15.93 -12.09
N GLU A 218 0.36 -14.64 -12.30
CA GLU A 218 1.02 -13.77 -13.27
C GLU A 218 1.97 -12.82 -12.56
N LYS A 219 3.19 -13.30 -12.29
CA LYS A 219 4.25 -12.51 -11.63
C LYS A 219 5.20 -11.81 -12.61
N GLY A 220 4.89 -11.80 -13.91
CA GLY A 220 5.78 -11.26 -14.93
C GLY A 220 7.18 -11.88 -14.85
N ASP A 221 8.21 -11.04 -14.91
CA ASP A 221 9.61 -11.49 -14.86
C ASP A 221 10.15 -11.68 -13.42
N TYR A 222 9.31 -11.56 -12.39
CA TYR A 222 9.74 -11.83 -11.02
C TYR A 222 9.98 -13.33 -10.82
N GLU A 223 11.20 -13.72 -10.45
CA GLU A 223 11.49 -15.08 -10.01
C GLU A 223 10.80 -15.38 -8.67
N GLU A 224 10.92 -14.44 -7.72
CA GLU A 224 10.26 -14.45 -6.42
C GLU A 224 9.41 -13.18 -6.28
N TRP A 225 8.17 -13.34 -5.81
CA TRP A 225 7.28 -12.19 -5.60
C TRP A 225 7.76 -11.37 -4.39
N PRO A 226 7.98 -10.05 -4.53
CA PRO A 226 8.48 -9.23 -3.44
C PRO A 226 7.52 -9.18 -2.25
N LEU A 227 8.06 -9.28 -1.04
CA LEU A 227 7.31 -9.26 0.21
C LEU A 227 6.44 -8.01 0.32
N TYR A 228 7.01 -6.84 -0.01
CA TYR A 228 6.30 -5.57 -0.05
C TYR A 228 5.04 -5.62 -0.93
N LEU A 229 5.18 -6.11 -2.17
CA LEU A 229 4.05 -6.22 -3.10
C LEU A 229 3.00 -7.21 -2.60
N GLY A 230 3.45 -8.33 -2.00
CA GLY A 230 2.55 -9.29 -1.36
C GLY A 230 1.75 -8.70 -0.21
N ILE A 231 2.37 -7.90 0.65
CA ILE A 231 1.68 -7.24 1.77
C ILE A 231 0.66 -6.23 1.26
N VAL A 232 1.02 -5.39 0.28
CA VAL A 232 0.11 -4.38 -0.30
C VAL A 232 -1.08 -5.07 -0.98
N GLY A 233 -0.84 -6.13 -1.76
CA GLY A 233 -1.89 -6.93 -2.38
C GLY A 233 -2.81 -7.59 -1.35
N CYS A 234 -2.23 -8.19 -0.30
CA CYS A 234 -2.99 -8.78 0.79
C CYS A 234 -3.89 -7.74 1.46
N TYR A 235 -3.36 -6.55 1.74
CA TYR A 235 -4.12 -5.46 2.35
C TYR A 235 -5.38 -5.10 1.53
N ALA A 236 -5.26 -5.02 0.21
CA ALA A 236 -6.39 -4.81 -0.70
C ALA A 236 -7.41 -5.96 -0.66
N VAL A 237 -6.94 -7.22 -0.60
CA VAL A 237 -7.80 -8.40 -0.47
C VAL A 237 -8.56 -8.40 0.86
N LEU A 238 -7.91 -8.03 1.97
CA LEU A 238 -8.57 -7.92 3.28
C LEU A 238 -9.67 -6.85 3.29
N ASN A 239 -9.46 -5.74 2.60
CA ASN A 239 -10.50 -4.73 2.36
C ASN A 239 -11.67 -5.29 1.54
N MET A 240 -11.39 -6.01 0.45
CA MET A 240 -12.42 -6.64 -0.38
C MET A 240 -13.29 -7.62 0.43
N ILE A 241 -12.67 -8.55 1.15
CA ILE A 241 -13.40 -9.61 1.87
C ILE A 241 -14.05 -9.12 3.17
N GLY A 242 -13.71 -7.92 3.65
CA GLY A 242 -14.27 -7.33 4.85
C GLY A 242 -13.60 -7.78 6.15
N LEU A 243 -12.32 -8.16 6.10
CA LEU A 243 -11.52 -8.39 7.30
C LEU A 243 -10.92 -7.06 7.77
N ARG A 244 -11.57 -6.43 8.75
CA ARG A 244 -11.18 -5.11 9.30
C ARG A 244 -11.01 -4.05 8.18
N PRO A 245 -12.02 -3.88 7.31
CA PRO A 245 -11.89 -3.05 6.12
C PRO A 245 -11.72 -1.58 6.50
N ASP A 246 -11.00 -0.84 5.67
CA ASP A 246 -10.93 0.61 5.79
C ASP A 246 -12.27 1.25 5.45
N GLU A 247 -12.47 2.49 5.90
CA GLU A 247 -13.72 3.19 5.68
C GLU A 247 -13.80 3.81 4.28
N LYS A 248 -15.00 3.77 3.70
CA LYS A 248 -15.33 4.45 2.44
C LYS A 248 -14.51 3.94 1.24
N LEU A 249 -14.28 2.63 1.15
CA LEU A 249 -13.57 1.96 0.05
C LEU A 249 -14.11 2.29 -1.35
N ALA A 250 -15.39 2.62 -1.48
CA ALA A 250 -16.01 3.00 -2.76
C ALA A 250 -15.77 4.47 -3.16
N ARG A 251 -15.02 5.26 -2.38
CA ARG A 251 -14.71 6.67 -2.68
C ARG A 251 -13.30 6.79 -3.24
N VAL A 252 -13.18 7.27 -4.48
CA VAL A 252 -11.89 7.44 -5.17
C VAL A 252 -10.95 8.32 -4.35
N GLU A 253 -11.47 9.39 -3.73
CA GLU A 253 -10.69 10.37 -2.97
C GLU A 253 -10.10 9.78 -1.67
N ARG A 254 -10.54 8.58 -1.26
CA ARG A 254 -10.02 7.86 -0.09
C ARG A 254 -8.93 6.86 -0.44
N MET A 255 -8.74 6.54 -1.73
CA MET A 255 -7.76 5.56 -2.18
C MET A 255 -6.33 5.91 -1.78
N PRO A 256 -5.87 7.18 -1.89
CA PRO A 256 -4.51 7.52 -1.47
C PRO A 256 -4.25 7.12 -0.01
N ALA A 257 -5.16 7.43 0.91
CA ALA A 257 -5.01 7.06 2.33
C ALA A 257 -5.04 5.54 2.56
N ILE A 258 -5.90 4.81 1.83
CA ILE A 258 -5.99 3.34 1.94
C ILE A 258 -4.72 2.67 1.42
N MET A 259 -4.16 3.19 0.32
CA MET A 259 -2.89 2.73 -0.21
C MET A 259 -1.73 3.08 0.71
N SER A 260 -1.75 4.25 1.38
CA SER A 260 -0.75 4.62 2.38
C SER A 260 -0.68 3.64 3.54
N ASP A 261 -1.82 3.24 4.12
CA ASP A 261 -1.81 2.24 5.18
C ASP A 261 -1.19 0.92 4.69
N ALA A 262 -1.53 0.47 3.48
CA ALA A 262 -0.93 -0.71 2.88
C ALA A 262 0.60 -0.57 2.71
N SER A 263 1.06 0.59 2.22
CA SER A 263 2.48 0.92 2.08
C SER A 263 3.21 0.94 3.42
N HIS A 264 2.66 1.57 4.46
CA HIS A 264 3.22 1.59 5.82
C HIS A 264 3.38 0.17 6.37
N ALA A 265 2.36 -0.71 6.19
CA ALA A 265 2.48 -2.12 6.55
C ALA A 265 3.55 -2.85 5.72
N GLY A 266 3.68 -2.54 4.44
CA GLY A 266 4.70 -3.10 3.55
C GLY A 266 6.12 -2.74 3.99
N PHE A 267 6.40 -1.46 4.21
CA PHE A 267 7.72 -0.99 4.64
C PHE A 267 8.08 -1.46 6.04
N ALA A 268 7.14 -1.46 6.98
CA ALA A 268 7.41 -1.86 8.34
C ALA A 268 7.79 -3.33 8.48
N ALA A 269 7.45 -4.20 7.52
CA ALA A 269 7.87 -5.60 7.49
C ALA A 269 9.39 -5.80 7.40
N TYR A 270 10.13 -4.76 7.00
CA TYR A 270 11.60 -4.76 6.97
C TYR A 270 12.22 -4.23 8.28
N CYS A 271 11.38 -3.87 9.26
CA CYS A 271 11.79 -3.34 10.56
C CYS A 271 11.54 -4.36 11.68
N ASN A 272 12.11 -4.10 12.86
CA ASN A 272 11.86 -4.92 14.04
C ASN A 272 10.47 -4.66 14.63
N ALA A 273 9.95 -3.43 14.50
CA ALA A 273 8.62 -3.08 14.95
C ALA A 273 7.93 -2.04 14.05
N LEU A 274 6.60 -2.08 14.04
CA LEU A 274 5.68 -1.08 13.52
C LEU A 274 5.00 -0.38 14.71
N LEU A 275 5.01 0.95 14.74
CA LEU A 275 4.35 1.75 15.76
C LEU A 275 3.22 2.59 15.14
N SER A 276 1.99 2.44 15.65
CA SER A 276 0.83 3.20 15.17
C SER A 276 -0.22 3.42 16.27
N SER A 277 -0.97 4.52 16.16
CA SER A 277 -2.15 4.79 16.99
C SER A 277 -3.45 4.24 16.38
N ASP A 278 -3.44 3.79 15.12
CA ASP A 278 -4.62 3.22 14.45
C ASP A 278 -4.73 1.72 14.76
N ARG A 279 -5.72 1.37 15.59
CA ARG A 279 -5.97 -0.01 15.99
C ARG A 279 -6.41 -0.90 14.83
N ARG A 280 -7.22 -0.41 13.89
CA ARG A 280 -7.71 -1.23 12.76
C ARG A 280 -6.57 -1.56 11.82
N PHE A 281 -5.74 -0.57 11.51
CA PHE A 281 -4.50 -0.74 10.75
C PHE A 281 -3.56 -1.74 11.45
N CYS A 282 -3.27 -1.53 12.75
CA CYS A 282 -2.41 -2.44 13.53
C CYS A 282 -2.92 -3.88 13.50
N ASP A 283 -4.23 -4.05 13.69
CA ASP A 283 -4.87 -5.36 13.70
C ASP A 283 -4.77 -6.05 12.33
N LYS A 284 -4.87 -5.30 11.22
CA LYS A 284 -4.67 -5.83 9.87
C LYS A 284 -3.20 -6.21 9.63
N ALA A 285 -2.26 -5.34 9.99
CA ALA A 285 -0.82 -5.61 9.90
C ALA A 285 -0.40 -6.86 10.70
N ARG A 286 -0.89 -7.03 11.94
CA ARG A 286 -0.64 -8.24 12.75
C ARG A 286 -1.09 -9.52 12.07
N ALA A 287 -2.27 -9.48 11.44
CA ALA A 287 -2.84 -10.64 10.77
C ALA A 287 -1.97 -11.07 9.57
N ILE A 288 -1.55 -10.08 8.77
CA ILE A 288 -0.63 -10.27 7.64
C ILE A 288 0.72 -10.82 8.11
N TYR A 289 1.33 -10.18 9.12
CA TYR A 289 2.66 -10.55 9.62
C TYR A 289 2.66 -11.95 10.22
N ARG A 290 1.63 -12.30 10.99
CA ARG A 290 1.49 -13.66 11.51
C ARG A 290 1.33 -14.70 10.39
N TYR A 291 0.62 -14.35 9.31
CA TYR A 291 0.33 -15.30 8.22
C TYR A 291 1.60 -15.64 7.44
N LYS A 292 2.41 -14.62 7.13
CA LYS A 292 3.71 -14.81 6.46
C LYS A 292 4.89 -15.02 7.41
N ARG A 293 4.63 -15.14 8.72
CA ARG A 293 5.66 -15.33 9.77
C ARG A 293 6.75 -14.26 9.74
N ILE A 294 6.34 -13.02 9.49
CA ILE A 294 7.22 -11.84 9.50
C ILE A 294 7.54 -11.51 10.96
N GLY A 295 8.83 -11.29 11.25
CA GLY A 295 9.33 -11.06 12.62
C GLY A 295 9.07 -9.67 13.20
N THR A 296 8.37 -8.79 12.48
CA THR A 296 8.03 -7.44 12.90
C THR A 296 6.95 -7.43 13.98
N GLU A 297 7.24 -6.82 15.12
CA GLU A 297 6.25 -6.61 16.19
C GLU A 297 5.35 -5.40 15.90
N VAL A 298 4.03 -5.54 16.08
CA VAL A 298 3.11 -4.41 15.89
C VAL A 298 2.70 -3.82 17.24
N LEU A 299 3.17 -2.61 17.50
CA LEU A 299 2.96 -1.84 18.72
C LEU A 299 1.82 -0.83 18.50
N THR A 300 0.71 -1.02 19.23
CA THR A 300 -0.41 -0.06 19.20
C THR A 300 -0.28 0.92 20.36
N LEU A 301 -0.30 2.22 20.06
CA LEU A 301 -0.36 3.27 21.06
C LEU A 301 -1.80 3.49 21.51
N GLU A 302 -2.06 3.27 22.80
CA GLU A 302 -3.34 3.59 23.41
C GLU A 302 -3.25 4.95 24.11
N ARG A 303 -4.10 5.90 23.70
CA ARG A 303 -4.28 7.13 24.48
C ARG A 303 -5.04 6.76 25.75
N ARG A 304 -4.43 6.97 26.91
CA ARG A 304 -5.19 7.01 28.16
C ARG A 304 -6.16 8.18 28.05
N ARG A 305 -7.45 7.93 28.21
CA ARG A 305 -8.39 9.01 28.52
C ARG A 305 -8.08 9.42 29.95
N ASP A 306 -7.65 10.65 30.14
CA ASP A 306 -7.58 11.23 31.47
C ASP A 306 -8.99 11.18 32.08
N GLU A 307 -9.10 10.63 33.28
CA GLU A 307 -10.31 10.62 34.11
C GLU A 307 -10.68 12.02 34.59
#